data_AF-A0A2A2KB21-F1
#
_entry.id   AF-A0A2A2KB21-F1
#
_cell.length_a   1.000
_cell.length_b   1.000
_cell.length_c   1.000
_cell.angle_alpha   90.00
_cell.angle_beta   90.00
_cell.angle_gamma   90.00
#
_symmetry.space_group_name_H-M   'P 1'
#
loop_
_entity.id
_entity.type
_entity.pdbx_description
1 polymer ?
#
loop_
_entity_poly.entity_id
_entity_poly.type
_entity_poly.pdbx_seq_one_letter_code
_entity_poly.pdbx_strand_id
1 'polypeptide(L)'
;MFQAGEVDYLVATDAIGMGLNMDVAHVAFAGLHKFDGRRTRRLTVAEMAQIAGRAGRHQRDGTFGGVTEEGPGAFLPEEVFAIEEHRFPPIGNLYWRNGEPDFASIDALIASLERRPEPGVLLAAPQATDLAVLKRLADETWVRDRVRSPAMVKRLWAACGLPDFRKLGLDPHARFVSRVFTYLSEGRGVVPNQWFADEERLSDGLHASLTQRFVDKRTTALIRQIGADASLLPVTIGPEGEVLVEDHPIGRLDGFRFTVDPAARAADRRLLLAAAEKRLVTERGRRGEALAAAEDAALTLVDGMIVWNGHGVAKLTPGRSLARPQLVLERDLDCLAKPQREAVQARLVRWFDAMLRRHVPALIALADMARDPQATPALRVVAGELEAAGGLAPRIALREAE
;
A
#
# COMPACT_ATOMS: atom_id res chain seq x y z
N MET A 1 -15.90 26.95 -0.38
CA MET A 1 -15.45 25.81 -1.22
C MET A 1 -16.07 24.48 -0.80
N PHE A 2 -15.40 23.55 -0.10
CA PHE A 2 -15.94 22.18 0.09
C PHE A 2 -17.27 22.11 0.87
N GLN A 3 -17.37 22.76 2.04
CA GLN A 3 -18.64 22.83 2.78
C GLN A 3 -19.74 23.63 2.06
N ALA A 4 -19.34 24.53 1.16
CA ALA A 4 -20.27 25.28 0.33
C ALA A 4 -20.69 24.50 -0.93
N GLY A 5 -20.18 23.27 -1.13
CA GLY A 5 -20.49 22.42 -2.28
C GLY A 5 -19.83 22.85 -3.59
N GLU A 6 -18.84 23.76 -3.55
CA GLU A 6 -18.16 24.24 -4.77
C GLU A 6 -17.14 23.21 -5.31
N VAL A 7 -16.76 22.21 -4.52
CA VAL A 7 -15.83 21.14 -4.89
C VAL A 7 -16.29 19.81 -4.31
N ASP A 8 -16.22 18.75 -5.10
CA ASP A 8 -16.69 17.41 -4.73
C ASP A 8 -15.65 16.59 -3.93
N TYR A 9 -14.37 16.95 -4.05
CA TYR A 9 -13.25 16.21 -3.45
C TYR A 9 -12.32 17.15 -2.68
N LEU A 10 -11.82 16.66 -1.54
CA LEU A 10 -10.82 17.32 -0.73
C LEU A 10 -9.63 16.38 -0.54
N VAL A 11 -8.41 16.90 -0.77
CA VAL A 11 -7.17 16.21 -0.43
C VAL A 11 -6.59 16.89 0.80
N ALA A 12 -6.41 16.12 1.88
CA ALA A 12 -5.92 16.60 3.16
C ALA A 12 -4.86 15.66 3.75
N THR A 13 -4.10 16.17 4.72
CA THR A 13 -3.20 15.37 5.56
C THR A 13 -3.97 14.68 6.69
N ASP A 14 -3.29 13.84 7.47
CA ASP A 14 -3.86 13.17 8.65
C ASP A 14 -4.39 14.14 9.72
N ALA A 15 -4.02 15.42 9.65
CA ALA A 15 -4.58 16.50 10.47
C ALA A 15 -6.12 16.62 10.36
N ILE A 16 -6.73 16.13 9.28
CA ILE A 16 -8.20 16.07 9.17
C ILE A 16 -8.83 15.24 10.30
N GLY A 17 -8.10 14.26 10.83
CA GLY A 17 -8.50 13.45 11.98
C GLY A 17 -8.64 14.24 13.29
N MET A 18 -8.15 15.49 13.38
CA MET A 18 -8.01 16.19 14.67
C MET A 18 -8.97 17.36 14.92
N GLY A 19 -9.71 17.91 13.95
CA GLY A 19 -10.48 19.12 14.31
C GLY A 19 -11.25 19.90 13.26
N LEU A 20 -11.85 19.26 12.25
CA LEU A 20 -12.74 19.97 11.33
C LEU A 20 -14.11 19.29 11.30
N ASN A 21 -15.17 20.06 11.58
CA ASN A 21 -16.56 19.61 11.47
C ASN A 21 -16.97 19.62 9.99
N MET A 22 -16.53 18.63 9.22
CA MET A 22 -16.80 18.53 7.78
C MET A 22 -17.78 17.41 7.50
N ASP A 23 -18.65 17.59 6.51
CA ASP A 23 -19.57 16.54 6.07
C ASP A 23 -18.89 15.71 4.99
N VAL A 24 -18.40 14.53 5.37
CA VAL A 24 -17.63 13.65 4.48
C VAL A 24 -18.33 12.30 4.44
N ALA A 25 -18.75 11.87 3.25
CA ALA A 25 -19.40 10.57 3.08
C ALA A 25 -18.40 9.41 2.98
N HIS A 26 -17.22 9.67 2.39
CA HIS A 26 -16.19 8.67 2.17
C HIS A 26 -14.80 9.22 2.48
N VAL A 27 -13.98 8.43 3.18
CA VAL A 27 -12.57 8.73 3.42
C VAL A 27 -11.69 7.71 2.70
N ALA A 28 -10.92 8.18 1.72
CA ALA A 28 -9.95 7.38 0.97
C ALA A 28 -8.52 7.62 1.48
N PHE A 29 -7.86 6.56 1.97
CA PHE A 29 -6.47 6.59 2.39
C PHE A 29 -5.55 6.42 1.17
N ALA A 30 -4.84 7.50 0.82
CA ALA A 30 -3.80 7.46 -0.22
C ALA A 30 -2.58 6.60 0.19
N GLY A 31 -2.38 6.39 1.50
CA GLY A 31 -1.38 5.48 2.04
C GLY A 31 -1.56 5.25 3.53
N LEU A 32 -1.21 4.04 3.98
CA LEU A 32 -1.30 3.62 5.38
C LEU A 32 0.03 3.74 6.13
N HIS A 33 1.00 4.45 5.56
CA HIS A 33 2.30 4.69 6.17
C HIS A 33 2.55 6.19 6.28
N LYS A 34 3.10 6.60 7.42
CA LYS A 34 3.50 7.99 7.67
C LYS A 34 4.94 8.05 8.15
N PHE A 35 5.60 9.15 7.83
CA PHE A 35 6.89 9.50 8.41
C PHE A 35 6.65 10.15 9.78
N ASP A 36 7.16 9.54 10.85
CA ASP A 36 6.98 10.02 12.24
C ASP A 36 8.07 11.00 12.70
N GLY A 37 8.89 11.49 11.78
CA GLY A 37 10.07 12.30 12.07
C GLY A 37 11.38 11.51 12.10
N ARG A 38 11.32 10.18 12.20
CA ARG A 38 12.51 9.30 12.19
C ARG A 38 12.44 8.24 11.11
N ARG A 39 11.28 7.59 10.94
CA ARG A 39 11.10 6.53 9.96
C ARG A 39 9.70 6.57 9.37
N THR A 40 9.57 6.00 8.19
CA THR A 40 8.26 5.67 7.64
C THR A 40 7.76 4.42 8.33
N ARG A 41 6.62 4.52 9.03
CA ARG A 41 5.96 3.40 9.70
C ARG A 41 4.49 3.34 9.30
N ARG A 42 3.90 2.16 9.45
CA ARG A 42 2.45 1.99 9.29
C ARG A 42 1.70 2.81 10.36
N LEU A 43 0.52 3.31 10.00
CA LEU A 43 -0.42 3.91 10.93
C LEU A 43 -0.85 2.86 11.96
N THR A 44 -1.12 3.30 13.18
CA THR A 44 -1.81 2.47 14.17
C THR A 44 -3.30 2.42 13.87
N VAL A 45 -3.99 1.38 14.35
CA VAL A 45 -5.46 1.27 14.22
C VAL A 45 -6.16 2.50 14.79
N ALA A 46 -5.67 3.06 15.89
CA ALA A 46 -6.21 4.29 16.48
C ALA A 46 -6.04 5.52 15.56
N GLU A 47 -4.88 5.69 14.93
CA GLU A 47 -4.65 6.76 13.93
C GLU A 47 -5.56 6.57 12.71
N MET A 48 -5.71 5.33 12.22
CA MET A 48 -6.60 5.01 11.11
C MET A 48 -8.06 5.32 11.46
N ALA A 49 -8.53 4.86 12.63
CA ALA A 49 -9.90 5.12 13.10
C ALA A 49 -10.18 6.61 13.27
N GLN A 50 -9.22 7.39 13.77
CA GLN A 50 -9.37 8.83 13.92
C GLN A 50 -9.58 9.55 12.57
N ILE A 51 -8.96 9.04 11.50
CA ILE A 51 -9.12 9.57 10.14
C ILE A 51 -10.40 9.02 9.50
N ALA A 52 -10.60 7.70 9.56
CA ALA A 52 -11.75 7.00 8.97
C ALA A 52 -13.08 7.45 9.57
N GLY A 53 -13.13 7.69 10.88
CA GLY A 53 -14.30 8.19 11.60
C GLY A 53 -14.70 9.63 11.25
N ARG A 54 -13.98 10.28 10.32
CA ARG A 54 -14.46 11.51 9.68
C ARG A 54 -15.51 11.23 8.60
N ALA A 55 -15.58 10.00 8.10
CA ALA A 55 -16.66 9.57 7.22
C ALA A 55 -17.92 9.29 8.02
N GLY A 56 -19.05 9.82 7.54
CA GLY A 56 -20.36 9.61 8.15
C GLY A 56 -20.68 10.59 9.28
N ARG A 57 -21.94 10.56 9.71
CA ARG A 57 -22.49 11.35 10.81
C ARG A 57 -23.56 10.52 11.54
N HIS A 58 -23.99 10.97 12.71
CA HIS A 58 -24.98 10.30 13.57
C HIS A 58 -26.22 9.69 12.87
N GLN A 59 -26.62 10.20 11.69
CA GLN A 59 -27.80 9.74 10.95
C GLN A 59 -27.48 9.09 9.60
N ARG A 60 -26.20 9.07 9.18
CA ARG A 60 -25.77 8.52 7.89
C ARG A 60 -24.41 7.86 8.04
N ASP A 61 -24.37 6.57 7.78
CA ASP A 61 -23.13 5.82 7.78
C ASP A 61 -22.17 6.34 6.72
N GLY A 62 -20.90 6.39 7.10
CA GLY A 62 -19.80 6.71 6.20
C GLY A 62 -19.10 5.44 5.73
N THR A 63 -18.26 5.59 4.72
CA THR A 63 -17.39 4.50 4.27
C THR A 63 -15.94 4.96 4.30
N PHE A 64 -15.01 4.02 4.46
CA PHE A 64 -13.58 4.30 4.33
C PHE A 64 -12.90 3.19 3.54
N GLY A 65 -11.76 3.50 2.93
CA GLY A 65 -11.01 2.51 2.16
C GLY A 65 -9.61 2.99 1.82
N GLY A 66 -8.74 2.06 1.43
CA GLY A 66 -7.44 2.37 0.87
C GLY A 66 -7.53 2.53 -0.65
N VAL A 67 -6.69 3.38 -1.24
CA VAL A 67 -6.55 3.45 -2.71
C VAL A 67 -5.82 2.20 -3.26
N THR A 68 -5.15 1.45 -2.39
CA THR A 68 -4.49 0.17 -2.70
C THR A 68 -5.29 -0.96 -2.09
N GLU A 69 -5.75 -1.92 -2.91
CA GLU A 69 -6.61 -3.04 -2.47
C GLU A 69 -5.82 -4.29 -2.06
N GLU A 70 -4.63 -4.52 -2.61
CA GLU A 70 -3.80 -5.70 -2.31
C GLU A 70 -2.35 -5.32 -1.96
N GLY A 71 -1.71 -6.18 -1.15
CA GLY A 71 -0.30 -6.05 -0.77
C GLY A 71 -0.04 -5.23 0.51
N PRO A 72 1.22 -4.93 0.83
CA PRO A 72 1.61 -4.37 2.13
C PRO A 72 1.08 -2.95 2.41
N GLY A 73 0.58 -2.26 1.39
CA GLY A 73 -0.05 -0.94 1.49
C GLY A 73 -1.57 -0.98 1.69
N ALA A 74 -2.20 -2.13 1.53
CA ALA A 74 -3.65 -2.32 1.71
C ALA A 74 -4.02 -2.44 3.19
N PHE A 75 -5.29 -2.18 3.52
CA PHE A 75 -5.83 -2.47 4.84
C PHE A 75 -5.81 -3.98 5.07
N LEU A 76 -5.45 -4.38 6.28
CA LEU A 76 -5.60 -5.77 6.70
C LEU A 76 -7.03 -5.99 7.19
N PRO A 77 -7.64 -7.17 6.96
CA PRO A 77 -9.01 -7.46 7.41
C PRO A 77 -9.20 -7.21 8.92
N GLU A 78 -8.20 -7.53 9.73
CA GLU A 78 -8.21 -7.29 11.17
C GLU A 78 -8.20 -5.79 11.55
N GLU A 79 -7.58 -4.94 10.73
CA GLU A 79 -7.58 -3.49 10.96
C GLU A 79 -8.95 -2.89 10.64
N VAL A 80 -9.57 -3.33 9.53
CA VAL A 80 -10.94 -2.92 9.16
C VAL A 80 -11.91 -3.34 10.26
N PHE A 81 -11.87 -4.61 10.65
CA PHE A 81 -12.71 -5.13 11.74
C PHE A 81 -12.50 -4.37 13.05
N ALA A 82 -11.25 -4.06 13.41
CA ALA A 82 -10.95 -3.32 14.63
C ALA A 82 -11.50 -1.87 14.60
N ILE A 83 -11.48 -1.23 13.42
CA ILE A 83 -12.05 0.11 13.23
C ILE A 83 -13.58 0.07 13.32
N GLU A 84 -14.23 -0.85 12.60
CA GLU A 84 -15.70 -1.00 12.57
C GLU A 84 -16.25 -1.36 13.95
N GLU A 85 -15.64 -2.32 14.64
CA GLU A 85 -16.05 -2.80 15.96
C GLU A 85 -15.51 -1.95 17.12
N HIS A 86 -14.82 -0.83 16.83
CA HIS A 86 -14.25 0.07 17.84
C HIS A 86 -13.34 -0.64 18.86
N ARG A 87 -12.55 -1.62 18.40
CA ARG A 87 -11.64 -2.42 19.22
C ARG A 87 -10.21 -1.90 19.14
N PHE A 88 -9.79 -1.15 20.15
CA PHE A 88 -8.45 -0.56 20.20
C PHE A 88 -7.58 -1.15 21.30
N PRO A 89 -6.28 -1.38 21.04
CA PRO A 89 -5.34 -1.75 22.08
C PRO A 89 -5.29 -0.67 23.18
N PRO A 90 -5.18 -1.05 24.47
CA PRO A 90 -5.02 -0.09 25.55
C PRO A 90 -3.70 0.67 25.42
N ILE A 91 -3.68 1.92 25.88
CA ILE A 91 -2.47 2.75 25.93
C ILE A 91 -1.56 2.17 27.02
N GLY A 92 -0.51 1.46 26.60
CA GLY A 92 0.42 0.80 27.52
C GLY A 92 1.37 1.76 28.25
N ASN A 93 1.66 2.93 27.66
CA ASN A 93 2.59 3.91 28.21
C ASN A 93 2.20 5.35 27.83
N LEU A 94 2.60 6.32 28.64
CA LEU A 94 2.48 7.75 28.36
C LEU A 94 3.86 8.39 28.23
N TYR A 95 4.02 9.27 27.25
CA TYR A 95 5.23 10.08 27.17
C TYR A 95 5.20 11.18 28.23
N TRP A 96 6.30 11.29 28.96
CA TRP A 96 6.47 12.26 30.01
C TRP A 96 7.66 13.17 29.71
N ARG A 97 7.54 14.43 30.15
CA ARG A 97 8.58 15.45 30.21
C ARG A 97 8.32 16.30 31.44
N ASN A 98 9.37 16.82 32.08
CA ASN A 98 9.21 17.71 33.23
C ASN A 98 8.39 18.97 32.87
N GLY A 99 7.25 19.17 33.54
CA GLY A 99 6.37 20.32 33.34
C GLY A 99 6.84 21.59 34.07
N GLU A 100 7.76 21.45 35.02
CA GLU A 100 8.32 22.57 35.80
C GLU A 100 9.84 22.62 35.62
N PRO A 101 10.33 23.09 34.46
CA PRO A 101 11.75 23.11 34.21
C PRO A 101 12.49 24.15 35.04
N ASP A 102 13.71 23.81 35.47
CA ASP A 102 14.61 24.74 36.17
C ASP A 102 15.19 25.76 35.18
N PHE A 103 15.07 27.05 35.50
CA PHE A 103 15.55 28.16 34.68
C PHE A 103 16.78 28.87 35.27
N ALA A 104 17.43 28.30 36.29
CA ALA A 104 18.60 28.92 36.94
C ALA A 104 19.76 29.18 35.97
N SER A 105 20.02 28.24 35.04
CA SER A 105 21.03 28.33 33.99
C SER A 105 20.62 27.50 32.77
N ILE A 106 21.33 27.65 31.65
CA ILE A 106 21.10 26.81 30.45
C ILE A 106 21.33 25.33 30.80
N ASP A 107 22.40 25.02 31.54
CA ASP A 107 22.75 23.65 31.88
C ASP A 107 21.72 23.02 32.85
N ALA A 108 21.19 23.80 33.81
CA ALA A 108 20.11 23.35 34.70
C ALA A 108 18.81 23.09 33.93
N LEU A 109 18.48 23.95 32.96
CA LEU A 109 17.33 23.76 32.08
C LEU A 109 17.45 22.48 31.25
N ILE A 110 18.60 22.26 30.62
CA ILE A 110 18.87 21.05 29.84
C ILE A 110 18.74 19.81 30.73
N ALA A 111 19.40 19.79 31.89
CA ALA A 111 19.34 18.67 32.82
C ALA A 111 17.90 18.38 33.30
N SER A 112 17.12 19.42 33.55
CA SER A 112 15.72 19.32 33.95
C SER A 112 14.83 18.74 32.83
N LEU A 113 15.03 19.18 31.58
CA LEU A 113 14.27 18.70 30.43
C LEU A 113 14.65 17.27 30.02
N GLU A 114 15.87 16.82 30.35
CA GLU A 114 16.37 15.47 30.10
C GLU A 114 16.14 14.49 31.25
N ARG A 115 15.55 14.97 32.35
CA ARG A 115 15.15 14.11 33.46
C ARG A 115 14.33 12.95 32.91
N ARG A 116 14.63 11.73 33.38
CA ARG A 116 13.83 10.55 33.06
C ARG A 116 12.66 10.46 34.03
N PRO A 117 11.49 9.96 33.58
CA PRO A 117 10.40 9.68 34.49
C PRO A 117 10.79 8.56 35.46
N GLU A 118 10.10 8.50 36.60
CA GLU A 118 10.16 7.35 37.48
C GLU A 118 9.75 6.07 36.74
N PRO A 119 10.33 4.91 37.07
CA PRO A 119 9.96 3.64 36.44
C PRO A 119 8.46 3.35 36.58
N GLY A 120 7.84 2.88 35.49
CA GLY A 120 6.40 2.56 35.47
C GLY A 120 5.80 2.76 34.07
N VAL A 121 4.58 3.30 34.02
CA VAL A 121 3.84 3.55 32.78
C VAL A 121 4.31 4.78 32.00
N LEU A 122 5.27 5.54 32.54
CA LEU A 122 5.79 6.75 31.92
C LEU A 122 7.09 6.44 31.15
N LEU A 123 7.13 6.86 29.90
CA LEU A 123 8.33 6.80 29.05
C LEU A 123 8.88 8.20 28.83
N ALA A 124 10.20 8.32 28.76
CA ALA A 124 10.81 9.57 28.35
C ALA A 124 10.33 9.93 26.93
N ALA A 125 9.84 11.15 26.75
CA ALA A 125 9.47 11.63 25.42
C ALA A 125 10.67 11.54 24.46
N PRO A 126 10.45 11.23 23.16
CA PRO A 126 11.49 11.37 22.16
C PRO A 126 12.06 12.79 22.21
N GLN A 127 13.37 12.93 21.92
CA GLN A 127 13.99 14.25 21.93
C GLN A 127 13.22 15.21 21.01
N ALA A 128 12.59 16.19 21.64
CA ALA A 128 11.84 17.22 20.96
C ALA A 128 12.80 18.20 20.28
N THR A 129 12.35 18.76 19.15
CA THR A 129 13.13 19.72 18.35
C THR A 129 13.59 20.91 19.20
N ASP A 130 12.75 21.37 20.13
CA ASP A 130 13.04 22.47 21.04
C ASP A 130 14.30 22.23 21.90
N LEU A 131 14.44 21.04 22.48
CA LEU A 131 15.59 20.64 23.30
C LEU A 131 16.84 20.46 22.45
N ALA A 132 16.70 19.89 21.25
CA ALA A 132 17.81 19.75 20.31
C ALA A 132 18.36 21.12 19.89
N VAL A 133 17.48 22.08 19.59
CA VAL A 133 17.86 23.47 19.28
C VAL A 133 18.51 24.14 20.49
N LEU A 134 17.93 24.00 21.68
CA LEU A 134 18.49 24.56 22.91
C LEU A 134 19.93 24.08 23.14
N LYS A 135 20.18 22.77 23.01
CA LYS A 135 21.52 22.20 23.12
C LYS A 135 22.47 22.76 22.06
N ARG A 136 22.02 22.83 20.81
CA ARG A 136 22.83 23.36 19.71
C ARG A 136 23.23 24.82 19.91
N LEU A 137 22.33 25.63 20.46
CA LEU A 137 22.60 27.04 20.81
C LEU A 137 23.44 27.17 22.08
N ALA A 138 23.32 26.24 23.03
CA ALA A 138 24.15 26.21 24.23
C ALA A 138 25.64 26.00 23.91
N ASP A 139 25.95 25.39 22.77
CA ASP A 139 27.32 25.22 22.28
C ASP A 139 27.92 26.52 21.71
N GLU A 140 27.10 27.55 21.45
CA GLU A 140 27.57 28.83 20.92
C GLU A 140 28.00 29.78 22.04
N THR A 141 29.27 30.19 22.03
CA THR A 141 29.87 31.01 23.10
C THR A 141 29.09 32.29 23.37
N TRP A 142 28.64 32.99 22.33
CA TRP A 142 27.90 34.25 22.48
C TRP A 142 26.55 34.06 23.18
N VAL A 143 25.89 32.89 23.00
CA VAL A 143 24.63 32.57 23.68
C VAL A 143 24.91 32.40 25.17
N ARG A 144 25.95 31.65 25.55
CA ARG A 144 26.36 31.48 26.95
C ARG A 144 26.73 32.81 27.60
N ASP A 145 27.43 33.68 26.87
CA ASP A 145 27.79 35.00 27.38
C ASP A 145 26.58 35.91 27.58
N ARG A 146 25.54 35.76 26.76
CA ARG A 146 24.32 36.57 26.84
C ARG A 146 23.35 36.07 27.90
N VAL A 147 23.22 34.75 28.06
CA VAL A 147 22.20 34.09 28.88
C VAL A 147 22.72 33.88 30.30
N ARG A 148 22.90 34.98 31.04
CA ARG A 148 23.46 34.97 32.41
C ARG A 148 22.42 35.11 33.52
N SER A 149 21.13 35.23 33.18
CA SER A 149 20.06 35.41 34.17
C SER A 149 18.88 34.47 33.90
N PRO A 150 18.12 34.07 34.93
CA PRO A 150 16.96 33.19 34.74
C PRO A 150 15.90 33.73 33.78
N ALA A 151 15.73 35.06 33.73
CA ALA A 151 14.84 35.71 32.77
C ALA A 151 15.30 35.50 31.32
N MET A 152 16.61 35.55 31.07
CA MET A 152 17.16 35.31 29.74
C MET A 152 17.12 33.82 29.36
N VAL A 153 17.29 32.90 30.33
CA VAL A 153 17.12 31.45 30.11
C VAL A 153 15.67 31.15 29.67
N LYS A 154 14.67 31.72 30.36
CA LYS A 154 13.25 31.61 29.97
C LYS A 154 12.99 32.15 28.56
N ARG A 155 13.62 33.26 28.20
CA ARG A 155 13.48 33.87 26.87
C ARG A 155 14.12 33.03 25.77
N LEU A 156 15.31 32.49 26.00
CA LEU A 156 15.96 31.54 25.10
C LEU A 156 15.08 30.29 24.91
N TRP A 157 14.56 29.75 26.01
CA TRP A 157 13.67 28.59 25.97
C TRP A 157 12.40 28.84 25.15
N ALA A 158 11.75 29.99 25.36
CA ALA A 158 10.59 30.39 24.58
C ALA A 158 10.91 30.49 23.08
N ALA A 159 12.09 31.00 22.71
CA ALA A 159 12.53 31.03 21.32
C ALA A 159 12.79 29.62 20.75
N CYS A 160 13.35 28.70 21.54
CA CYS A 160 13.56 27.30 21.13
C CYS A 160 12.24 26.55 20.91
N GLY A 161 11.16 26.98 21.56
CA GLY A 161 9.81 26.46 21.35
C GLY A 161 9.17 26.83 20.00
N LEU A 162 9.85 27.62 19.16
CA LEU A 162 9.37 27.94 17.82
C LEU A 162 9.30 26.66 16.95
N PRO A 163 8.13 26.34 16.37
CA PRO A 163 7.97 25.16 15.53
C PRO A 163 8.76 25.28 14.21
N ASP A 164 9.43 24.20 13.80
CA ASP A 164 10.06 24.09 12.47
C ASP A 164 9.00 23.73 11.41
N PHE A 165 8.25 24.72 10.93
CA PHE A 165 7.26 24.51 9.88
C PHE A 165 7.89 24.08 8.54
N ARG A 166 9.14 24.50 8.28
CA ARG A 166 9.82 24.25 7.00
C ARG A 166 10.47 22.87 6.95
N LYS A 167 10.62 22.19 8.09
CA LYS A 167 11.22 20.86 8.24
C LYS A 167 12.59 20.77 7.57
N LEU A 168 13.39 21.83 7.68
CA LEU A 168 14.71 21.94 7.05
C LEU A 168 15.80 21.15 7.80
N GLY A 169 15.47 20.64 8.99
CA GLY A 169 16.39 19.92 9.86
C GLY A 169 16.95 20.81 10.97
N LEU A 170 17.73 20.19 11.87
CA LEU A 170 18.15 20.82 13.11
C LEU A 170 19.00 22.08 12.90
N ASP A 171 20.09 22.01 12.12
CA ASP A 171 21.02 23.14 11.99
C ASP A 171 20.39 24.37 11.31
N PRO A 172 19.64 24.25 10.19
CA PRO A 172 18.94 25.40 9.61
C PRO A 172 17.94 26.03 10.57
N HIS A 173 17.19 25.20 11.33
CA HIS A 173 16.22 25.68 12.30
C HIS A 173 16.90 26.36 13.50
N ALA A 174 17.99 25.80 14.01
CA ALA A 174 18.77 26.40 15.09
C ALA A 174 19.31 27.78 14.69
N ARG A 175 19.79 27.96 13.45
CA ARG A 175 20.20 29.28 12.93
C ARG A 175 19.04 30.28 12.85
N PHE A 176 17.86 29.82 12.46
CA PHE A 176 16.66 30.67 12.47
C PHE A 176 16.32 31.12 13.89
N VAL A 177 16.23 30.18 14.84
CA VAL A 177 15.96 30.47 16.25
C VAL A 177 17.03 31.38 16.84
N SER A 178 18.31 31.17 16.50
CA SER A 178 19.42 32.03 16.87
C SER A 178 19.18 33.48 16.48
N ARG A 179 18.76 33.76 15.23
CA ARG A 179 18.49 35.14 14.77
C ARG A 179 17.31 35.77 15.51
N VAL A 180 16.23 35.02 15.72
CA VAL A 180 15.10 35.49 16.51
C VAL A 180 15.54 35.81 17.94
N PHE A 181 16.33 34.92 18.54
CA PHE A 181 16.87 35.12 19.87
C PHE A 181 17.82 36.33 19.95
N THR A 182 18.58 36.66 18.89
CA THR A 182 19.35 37.90 18.83
C THR A 182 18.43 39.12 19.04
N TYR A 183 17.33 39.24 18.29
CA TYR A 183 16.38 40.35 18.49
C TYR A 183 15.74 40.35 19.87
N LEU A 184 15.42 39.18 20.40
CA LEU A 184 14.80 39.03 21.72
C LEU A 184 15.79 39.32 22.86
N SER A 185 17.09 39.13 22.65
CA SER A 185 18.14 39.36 23.65
C SER A 185 18.79 40.73 23.55
N GLU A 186 18.41 41.55 22.56
CA GLU A 186 18.96 42.89 22.29
C GLU A 186 17.90 43.98 22.40
N GLY A 187 18.36 45.22 22.62
CA GLY A 187 17.51 46.41 22.63
C GLY A 187 16.29 46.27 23.56
N ARG A 188 15.09 46.45 22.99
CA ARG A 188 13.82 46.32 23.73
C ARG A 188 13.33 44.87 23.87
N GLY A 189 14.04 43.89 23.32
CA GLY A 189 13.62 42.48 23.30
C GLY A 189 12.40 42.22 22.41
N VAL A 190 12.27 42.98 21.32
CA VAL A 190 11.15 42.90 20.38
C VAL A 190 11.69 42.56 19.00
N VAL A 191 11.07 41.60 18.34
CA VAL A 191 11.35 41.28 16.94
C VAL A 191 10.81 42.42 16.06
N PRO A 192 11.63 43.05 15.20
CA PRO A 192 11.18 44.16 14.36
C PRO A 192 9.99 43.78 13.47
N ASN A 193 8.97 44.64 13.39
CA ASN A 193 7.80 44.40 12.53
C ASN A 193 8.16 44.16 11.06
N GLN A 194 9.20 44.87 10.58
CA GLN A 194 9.67 44.73 9.21
C GLN A 194 10.28 43.35 8.93
N TRP A 195 10.91 42.74 9.93
CA TRP A 195 11.40 41.37 9.83
C TRP A 195 10.24 40.37 9.67
N PHE A 196 9.11 40.57 10.37
CA PHE A 196 7.90 39.76 10.15
C PHE A 196 7.32 39.95 8.75
N ALA A 197 7.25 41.19 8.24
CA ALA A 197 6.75 41.45 6.89
C ALA A 197 7.63 40.82 5.80
N ASP A 198 8.94 40.82 6.01
CA ASP A 198 9.90 40.20 5.08
C ASP A 198 9.85 38.66 5.16
N GLU A 199 9.73 38.09 6.36
CA GLU A 199 9.56 36.64 6.55
C GLU A 199 8.17 36.17 6.08
N GLU A 200 7.11 36.95 6.26
CA GLU A 200 5.76 36.69 5.76
C GLU A 200 5.75 36.71 4.23
N ARG A 201 6.42 37.67 3.57
CA ARG A 201 6.61 37.64 2.11
C ARG A 201 7.44 36.44 1.65
N LEU A 202 8.45 36.04 2.40
CA LEU A 202 9.24 34.85 2.08
C LEU A 202 8.43 33.56 2.28
N SER A 203 7.58 33.53 3.30
CA SER A 203 6.66 32.46 3.66
C SER A 203 5.53 32.36 2.64
N ASP A 204 4.91 33.47 2.24
CA ASP A 204 3.92 33.55 1.17
C ASP A 204 4.54 33.22 -0.18
N GLY A 205 5.76 33.67 -0.46
CA GLY A 205 6.52 33.27 -1.63
C GLY A 205 6.85 31.78 -1.63
N LEU A 206 7.13 31.19 -0.47
CA LEU A 206 7.36 29.75 -0.29
C LEU A 206 6.05 28.96 -0.33
N HIS A 207 4.95 29.47 0.23
CA HIS A 207 3.60 28.89 0.19
C HIS A 207 3.05 28.98 -1.22
N ALA A 208 3.26 30.08 -1.93
CA ALA A 208 3.01 30.22 -3.35
C ALA A 208 3.91 29.26 -4.12
N SER A 209 5.19 29.08 -3.77
CA SER A 209 6.08 28.10 -4.40
C SER A 209 5.77 26.64 -4.04
N LEU A 210 5.15 26.36 -2.89
CA LEU A 210 4.68 25.05 -2.43
C LEU A 210 3.34 24.72 -3.07
N THR A 211 2.45 25.72 -3.17
CA THR A 211 1.17 25.65 -3.89
C THR A 211 1.44 25.55 -5.38
N GLN A 212 2.34 26.33 -5.95
CA GLN A 212 2.89 26.15 -7.29
C GLN A 212 3.64 24.83 -7.39
N ARG A 213 4.42 24.35 -6.42
CA ARG A 213 4.96 22.97 -6.52
C ARG A 213 3.87 21.89 -6.45
N PHE A 214 2.74 22.12 -5.79
CA PHE A 214 1.60 21.20 -5.74
C PHE A 214 0.72 21.30 -7.00
N VAL A 215 0.60 22.49 -7.58
CA VAL A 215 -0.08 22.80 -8.83
C VAL A 215 0.86 22.44 -9.98
N ASP A 216 2.01 23.08 -10.18
CA ASP A 216 3.03 22.80 -11.21
C ASP A 216 3.60 21.38 -11.22
N LYS A 217 3.79 20.64 -10.11
CA LYS A 217 4.21 19.23 -10.27
C LYS A 217 3.12 18.34 -10.87
N ARG A 218 1.84 18.71 -10.73
CA ARG A 218 0.71 17.97 -11.31
C ARG A 218 0.22 18.60 -12.61
N THR A 219 0.35 19.92 -12.76
CA THR A 219 -0.11 20.78 -13.86
C THR A 219 0.96 20.96 -14.92
N THR A 220 2.26 21.07 -14.59
CA THR A 220 3.33 20.99 -15.58
C THR A 220 3.57 19.55 -16.03
N ALA A 221 3.29 18.56 -15.16
CA ALA A 221 3.14 17.17 -15.60
C ALA A 221 1.91 17.01 -16.51
N LEU A 222 0.77 17.66 -16.24
CA LEU A 222 -0.40 17.68 -17.13
C LEU A 222 -0.13 18.40 -18.48
N ILE A 223 0.60 19.51 -18.46
CA ILE A 223 0.90 20.33 -19.65
C ILE A 223 2.01 19.69 -20.50
N ARG A 224 2.96 18.97 -19.89
CA ARG A 224 3.84 18.04 -20.64
C ARG A 224 3.15 16.72 -21.01
N GLN A 225 2.13 16.27 -20.28
CA GLN A 225 1.28 15.11 -20.62
C GLN A 225 0.36 15.37 -21.82
N ILE A 226 0.14 16.63 -22.22
CA ILE A 226 -0.49 16.94 -23.50
C ILE A 226 0.53 16.84 -24.66
N GLY A 227 1.84 16.73 -24.38
CA GLY A 227 2.90 16.69 -25.38
C GLY A 227 3.67 15.37 -25.54
N ALA A 228 3.62 14.44 -24.59
CA ALA A 228 4.34 13.16 -24.71
C ALA A 228 3.48 12.00 -24.20
N ASP A 229 2.94 11.24 -25.15
CA ASP A 229 2.20 10.01 -24.91
C ASP A 229 3.14 8.94 -24.32
N ALA A 230 2.80 8.39 -23.14
CA ALA A 230 3.57 7.31 -22.49
C ALA A 230 3.70 6.06 -23.37
N SER A 231 2.91 5.99 -24.45
CA SER A 231 3.00 5.00 -25.52
C SER A 231 4.28 5.06 -26.36
N LEU A 232 5.00 6.18 -26.33
CA LEU A 232 6.19 6.41 -27.15
C LEU A 232 7.48 5.92 -26.48
N LEU A 233 7.44 5.55 -25.20
CA LEU A 233 8.60 5.00 -24.51
C LEU A 233 8.84 3.56 -24.98
N PRO A 234 10.03 3.23 -25.53
CA PRO A 234 10.33 1.89 -25.99
C PRO A 234 10.39 0.92 -24.80
N VAL A 235 9.60 -0.15 -24.87
CA VAL A 235 9.57 -1.22 -23.86
C VAL A 235 10.08 -2.51 -24.47
N THR A 236 11.07 -3.11 -23.84
CA THR A 236 11.69 -4.38 -24.26
C THR A 236 11.46 -5.44 -23.19
N ILE A 237 11.08 -6.65 -23.63
CA ILE A 237 10.94 -7.82 -22.75
C ILE A 237 12.01 -8.82 -23.18
N GLY A 238 12.99 -9.06 -22.32
CA GLY A 238 14.09 -9.98 -22.59
C GLY A 238 13.66 -11.45 -22.51
N PRO A 239 14.52 -12.38 -22.96
CA PRO A 239 14.21 -13.80 -23.06
C PRO A 239 13.91 -14.47 -21.71
N GLU A 240 14.51 -13.98 -20.62
CA GLU A 240 14.24 -14.47 -19.25
C GLU A 240 13.06 -13.76 -18.56
N GLY A 241 12.35 -12.90 -19.29
CA GLY A 241 11.20 -12.14 -18.81
C GLY A 241 11.55 -10.80 -18.18
N GLU A 242 12.80 -10.35 -18.21
CA GLU A 242 13.18 -8.99 -17.78
C GLU A 242 12.41 -7.94 -18.59
N VAL A 243 11.83 -6.95 -17.91
CA VAL A 243 11.06 -5.87 -18.54
C VAL A 243 11.80 -4.57 -18.34
N LEU A 244 12.28 -4.01 -19.46
CA LEU A 244 13.00 -2.75 -19.50
C LEU A 244 12.16 -1.69 -20.22
N VAL A 245 12.20 -0.46 -19.70
CA VAL A 245 11.67 0.72 -20.38
C VAL A 245 12.87 1.62 -20.68
N GLU A 246 13.14 1.85 -21.96
CA GLU A 246 14.45 2.31 -22.46
C GLU A 246 15.55 1.33 -21.98
N ASP A 247 16.47 1.80 -21.13
CA ASP A 247 17.56 1.01 -20.53
C ASP A 247 17.36 0.73 -19.03
N HIS A 248 16.19 1.06 -18.48
CA HIS A 248 15.92 0.94 -17.05
C HIS A 248 15.14 -0.34 -16.73
N PRO A 249 15.65 -1.23 -15.85
CA PRO A 249 14.92 -2.42 -15.44
C PRO A 249 13.76 -2.03 -14.52
N ILE A 250 12.54 -2.44 -14.90
CA ILE A 250 11.32 -2.13 -14.16
C ILE A 250 10.80 -3.35 -13.39
N GLY A 251 11.03 -4.56 -13.91
CA GLY A 251 10.57 -5.78 -13.28
C GLY A 251 10.77 -7.01 -14.15
N ARG A 252 10.03 -8.06 -13.81
CA ARG A 252 10.08 -9.36 -14.50
C ARG A 252 8.67 -9.88 -14.79
N LEU A 253 8.47 -10.39 -16.00
CA LEU A 253 7.28 -11.08 -16.46
C LEU A 253 7.52 -12.60 -16.46
N ASP A 254 6.96 -13.27 -15.46
CA ASP A 254 7.00 -14.73 -15.27
C ASP A 254 5.64 -15.33 -15.67
N GLY A 255 5.59 -16.11 -16.76
CA GLY A 255 4.33 -16.58 -17.35
C GLY A 255 3.42 -15.40 -17.76
N PHE A 256 2.36 -15.14 -16.98
CA PHE A 256 1.46 -13.99 -17.16
C PHE A 256 1.60 -12.93 -16.05
N ARG A 257 2.35 -13.25 -14.99
CA ARG A 257 2.54 -12.43 -13.79
C ARG A 257 3.70 -11.46 -13.97
N PHE A 258 3.41 -10.18 -13.79
CA PHE A 258 4.44 -9.15 -13.76
C PHE A 258 4.77 -8.77 -12.32
N THR A 259 6.05 -8.81 -11.96
CA THR A 259 6.57 -8.44 -10.65
C THR A 259 7.51 -7.25 -10.80
N VAL A 260 7.23 -6.16 -10.09
CA VAL A 260 8.06 -4.95 -10.11
C VAL A 260 9.33 -5.19 -9.30
N ASP A 261 10.49 -4.80 -9.84
CA ASP A 261 11.76 -4.89 -9.12
C ASP A 261 11.78 -3.89 -7.94
N PRO A 262 12.00 -4.33 -6.69
CA PRO A 262 12.12 -3.44 -5.52
C PRO A 262 13.29 -2.44 -5.64
N ALA A 263 14.35 -2.79 -6.38
CA ALA A 263 15.52 -1.97 -6.59
C ALA A 263 15.35 -0.95 -7.73
N ALA A 264 14.25 -0.99 -8.48
CA ALA A 264 13.95 -0.03 -9.55
C ALA A 264 13.78 1.39 -9.00
N ARG A 265 14.89 2.13 -8.93
CA ARG A 265 14.95 3.54 -8.55
C ARG A 265 14.85 4.40 -9.81
N ALA A 266 13.63 4.78 -10.17
CA ALA A 266 13.38 5.80 -11.18
C ALA A 266 12.65 6.98 -10.56
N ALA A 267 13.11 8.21 -10.86
CA ALA A 267 12.39 9.43 -10.51
C ALA A 267 10.93 9.41 -11.03
N ASP A 268 10.71 8.69 -12.15
CA ASP A 268 9.45 8.57 -12.86
C ASP A 268 8.84 7.16 -12.82
N ARG A 269 9.05 6.39 -11.74
CA ARG A 269 8.59 4.98 -11.59
C ARG A 269 7.14 4.74 -12.04
N ARG A 270 6.22 5.67 -11.75
CA ARG A 270 4.81 5.57 -12.16
C ARG A 270 4.63 5.64 -13.68
N LEU A 271 5.38 6.50 -14.37
CA LEU A 271 5.33 6.66 -15.82
C LEU A 271 5.91 5.41 -16.51
N LEU A 272 7.05 4.91 -16.03
CA LEU A 272 7.69 3.72 -16.57
C LEU A 272 6.81 2.48 -16.36
N LEU A 273 6.14 2.35 -15.21
CA LEU A 273 5.16 1.29 -14.99
C LEU A 273 3.95 1.42 -15.93
N ALA A 274 3.46 2.62 -16.19
CA ALA A 274 2.35 2.82 -17.14
C ALA A 274 2.75 2.46 -18.59
N ALA A 275 3.98 2.80 -19.00
CA ALA A 275 4.52 2.41 -20.30
C ALA A 275 4.71 0.88 -20.40
N ALA A 276 5.29 0.27 -19.37
CA ALA A 276 5.43 -1.18 -19.26
C ALA A 276 4.08 -1.88 -19.33
N GLU A 277 3.08 -1.44 -18.56
CA GLU A 277 1.75 -2.07 -18.51
C GLU A 277 1.09 -2.12 -19.89
N LYS A 278 1.18 -1.03 -20.67
CA LYS A 278 0.62 -0.98 -22.03
C LYS A 278 1.26 -2.03 -22.95
N ARG A 279 2.58 -2.25 -22.87
CA ARG A 279 3.27 -3.31 -23.63
C ARG A 279 2.99 -4.70 -23.06
N LEU A 280 2.87 -4.84 -21.74
CA LEU A 280 2.57 -6.09 -21.06
C LEU A 280 1.19 -6.61 -21.46
N VAL A 281 0.18 -5.75 -21.65
CA VAL A 281 -1.13 -6.16 -22.18
C VAL A 281 -0.98 -6.86 -23.54
N THR A 282 -0.21 -6.28 -24.46
CA THR A 282 0.06 -6.88 -25.77
C THR A 282 0.82 -8.19 -25.67
N GLU A 283 1.88 -8.25 -24.85
CA GLU A 283 2.67 -9.48 -24.69
C GLU A 283 1.88 -10.60 -24.00
N ARG A 284 1.09 -10.28 -22.96
CA ARG A 284 0.18 -11.24 -22.32
C ARG A 284 -0.83 -11.77 -23.33
N GLY A 285 -1.42 -10.90 -24.16
CA GLY A 285 -2.30 -11.31 -25.26
C GLY A 285 -1.62 -12.30 -26.21
N ARG A 286 -0.39 -12.00 -26.67
CA ARG A 286 0.41 -12.89 -27.51
C ARG A 286 0.70 -14.23 -26.84
N ARG A 287 1.05 -14.24 -25.55
CA ARG A 287 1.26 -15.47 -24.76
C ARG A 287 -0.04 -16.27 -24.60
N GLY A 288 -1.18 -15.59 -24.42
CA GLY A 288 -2.49 -16.23 -24.34
C GLY A 288 -2.89 -16.90 -25.65
N GLU A 289 -2.63 -16.26 -26.79
CA GLU A 289 -2.83 -16.84 -28.12
C GLU A 289 -1.89 -18.04 -28.36
N ALA A 290 -0.61 -17.92 -27.98
CA ALA A 290 0.35 -19.02 -28.06
C ALA A 290 -0.07 -20.21 -27.19
N LEU A 291 -0.60 -19.97 -25.99
CA LEU A 291 -1.13 -21.02 -25.12
C LEU A 291 -2.39 -21.67 -25.73
N ALA A 292 -3.31 -20.87 -26.28
CA ALA A 292 -4.51 -21.39 -26.93
C ALA A 292 -4.20 -22.23 -28.19
N ALA A 293 -3.09 -21.93 -28.86
CA ALA A 293 -2.60 -22.65 -30.03
C ALA A 293 -1.53 -23.72 -29.71
N ALA A 294 -1.14 -23.87 -28.43
CA ALA A 294 -0.06 -24.77 -28.04
C ALA A 294 -0.35 -26.22 -28.45
N GLU A 295 0.66 -26.97 -28.86
CA GLU A 295 0.53 -28.40 -29.15
C GLU A 295 0.37 -29.21 -27.85
N ASP A 296 -0.15 -30.45 -27.95
CA ASP A 296 -0.41 -31.29 -26.76
C ASP A 296 0.87 -31.60 -25.96
N ALA A 297 2.02 -31.66 -26.62
CA ALA A 297 3.32 -31.92 -25.98
C ALA A 297 3.84 -30.75 -25.13
N ALA A 298 3.31 -29.54 -25.34
CA ALA A 298 3.69 -28.36 -24.57
C ALA A 298 2.94 -28.24 -23.23
N LEU A 299 1.95 -29.12 -23.00
CA LEU A 299 1.11 -29.13 -21.80
C LEU A 299 1.42 -30.37 -20.97
N THR A 300 1.52 -30.18 -19.66
CA THR A 300 1.77 -31.27 -18.71
C THR A 300 0.85 -31.14 -17.50
N LEU A 301 0.52 -32.26 -16.85
CA LEU A 301 -0.25 -32.29 -15.61
C LEU A 301 0.69 -32.71 -14.47
N VAL A 302 0.86 -31.84 -13.48
CA VAL A 302 1.72 -32.07 -12.31
C VAL A 302 0.91 -31.73 -11.07
N ASP A 303 0.67 -32.72 -10.19
CA ASP A 303 -0.06 -32.54 -8.93
C ASP A 303 -1.41 -31.80 -9.06
N GLY A 304 -2.16 -32.08 -10.13
CA GLY A 304 -3.44 -31.44 -10.41
C GLY A 304 -3.34 -30.03 -11.04
N MET A 305 -2.13 -29.55 -11.33
CA MET A 305 -1.86 -28.32 -12.07
C MET A 305 -1.49 -28.62 -13.52
N ILE A 306 -2.14 -27.94 -14.46
CA ILE A 306 -1.76 -27.92 -15.86
C ILE A 306 -0.67 -26.87 -16.03
N VAL A 307 0.47 -27.30 -16.56
CA VAL A 307 1.69 -26.49 -16.73
C VAL A 307 2.00 -26.34 -18.21
N TRP A 308 2.29 -25.11 -18.62
CA TRP A 308 2.74 -24.74 -19.96
C TRP A 308 4.05 -23.97 -19.88
N ASN A 309 5.09 -24.44 -20.58
CA ASN A 309 6.44 -23.84 -20.55
C ASN A 309 6.98 -23.59 -19.13
N GLY A 310 6.68 -24.48 -18.18
CA GLY A 310 7.11 -24.34 -16.78
C GLY A 310 6.22 -23.44 -15.92
N HIS A 311 5.17 -22.83 -16.47
CA HIS A 311 4.23 -21.98 -15.74
C HIS A 311 2.88 -22.68 -15.54
N GLY A 312 2.35 -22.66 -14.32
CA GLY A 312 1.00 -23.17 -14.04
C GLY A 312 -0.07 -22.28 -14.68
N VAL A 313 -0.97 -22.88 -15.46
CA VAL A 313 -2.00 -22.13 -16.22
C VAL A 313 -3.43 -22.49 -15.81
N ALA A 314 -3.65 -23.66 -15.23
CA ALA A 314 -4.95 -24.06 -14.69
C ALA A 314 -4.81 -25.16 -13.65
N LYS A 315 -5.71 -25.18 -12.68
CA LYS A 315 -5.82 -26.26 -11.69
C LYS A 315 -7.08 -27.09 -11.89
N LEU A 316 -6.99 -28.35 -11.52
CA LEU A 316 -8.12 -29.25 -11.42
C LEU A 316 -8.75 -29.13 -10.04
N THR A 317 -10.07 -28.96 -10.00
CA THR A 317 -10.87 -29.00 -8.78
C THR A 317 -11.92 -30.11 -8.89
N PRO A 318 -12.45 -30.63 -7.76
CA PRO A 318 -13.55 -31.58 -7.78
C PRO A 318 -14.70 -31.07 -8.64
N GLY A 319 -15.14 -31.89 -9.59
CA GLY A 319 -16.25 -31.58 -10.48
C GLY A 319 -17.48 -32.42 -10.17
N ARG A 320 -18.36 -32.58 -11.16
CA ARG A 320 -19.62 -33.33 -10.98
C ARG A 320 -19.42 -34.84 -10.79
N SER A 321 -18.29 -35.36 -11.24
CA SER A 321 -17.92 -36.78 -11.13
C SER A 321 -16.40 -36.95 -11.32
N LEU A 322 -15.85 -38.13 -11.01
CA LEU A 322 -14.40 -38.38 -11.12
C LEU A 322 -13.89 -38.24 -12.56
N ALA A 323 -14.71 -38.62 -13.54
CA ALA A 323 -14.42 -38.46 -14.97
C ALA A 323 -14.65 -37.04 -15.51
N ARG A 324 -15.18 -36.12 -14.69
CA ARG A 324 -15.50 -34.74 -15.08
C ARG A 324 -15.06 -33.74 -14.01
N PRO A 325 -13.75 -33.65 -13.73
CA PRO A 325 -13.23 -32.61 -12.85
C PRO A 325 -13.46 -31.24 -13.48
N GLN A 326 -13.50 -30.23 -12.64
CA GLN A 326 -13.60 -28.85 -13.10
C GLN A 326 -12.20 -28.30 -13.33
N LEU A 327 -11.99 -27.66 -14.48
CA LEU A 327 -10.75 -26.98 -14.82
C LEU A 327 -10.92 -25.48 -14.57
N VAL A 328 -10.11 -24.94 -13.66
CA VAL A 328 -10.12 -23.53 -13.26
C VAL A 328 -8.81 -22.90 -13.69
N LEU A 329 -8.86 -21.85 -14.53
CA LEU A 329 -7.66 -21.10 -14.89
C LEU A 329 -7.00 -20.47 -13.66
N GLU A 330 -5.68 -20.39 -13.68
CA GLU A 330 -4.94 -19.67 -12.63
C GLU A 330 -5.21 -18.16 -12.69
N ARG A 331 -5.18 -17.50 -11.53
CA ARG A 331 -5.47 -16.05 -11.40
C ARG A 331 -4.54 -15.19 -12.24
N ASP A 332 -3.34 -15.69 -12.54
CA ASP A 332 -2.37 -14.97 -13.36
C ASP A 332 -2.87 -14.76 -14.80
N LEU A 333 -3.86 -15.55 -15.26
CA LEU A 333 -4.49 -15.38 -16.58
C LEU A 333 -5.63 -14.35 -16.58
N ASP A 334 -6.02 -13.79 -15.42
CA ASP A 334 -7.10 -12.78 -15.35
C ASP A 334 -6.75 -11.48 -16.08
N CYS A 335 -5.47 -11.25 -16.37
CA CYS A 335 -5.00 -10.15 -17.20
C CYS A 335 -5.37 -10.27 -18.69
N LEU A 336 -5.84 -11.44 -19.14
CA LEU A 336 -6.20 -11.68 -20.53
C LEU A 336 -7.63 -11.18 -20.83
N ALA A 337 -7.83 -10.71 -22.07
CA ALA A 337 -9.16 -10.34 -22.54
C ALA A 337 -10.09 -11.56 -22.52
N LYS A 338 -11.39 -11.33 -22.29
CA LYS A 338 -12.40 -12.39 -22.20
C LYS A 338 -12.32 -13.41 -23.37
N PRO A 339 -12.22 -13.02 -24.66
CA PRO A 339 -12.12 -13.98 -25.75
C PRO A 339 -10.85 -14.85 -25.70
N GLN A 340 -9.72 -14.27 -25.26
CA GLN A 340 -8.46 -15.00 -25.12
C GLN A 340 -8.54 -16.02 -23.97
N ARG A 341 -9.14 -15.64 -22.82
CA ARG A 341 -9.38 -16.58 -21.72
C ARG A 341 -10.29 -17.74 -22.13
N GLU A 342 -11.36 -17.46 -22.87
CA GLU A 342 -12.27 -18.49 -23.38
C GLU A 342 -11.56 -19.45 -24.35
N ALA A 343 -10.69 -18.92 -25.23
CA ALA A 343 -9.88 -19.74 -26.13
C ALA A 343 -8.88 -20.63 -25.38
N VAL A 344 -8.19 -20.09 -24.37
CA VAL A 344 -7.29 -20.85 -23.50
C VAL A 344 -8.06 -21.92 -22.74
N GLN A 345 -9.19 -21.59 -22.11
CA GLN A 345 -10.04 -22.56 -21.40
C GLN A 345 -10.45 -23.70 -22.33
N ALA A 346 -10.95 -23.38 -23.53
CA ALA A 346 -11.36 -24.37 -24.51
C ALA A 346 -10.19 -25.27 -24.96
N ARG A 347 -8.98 -24.70 -25.11
CA ARG A 347 -7.77 -25.45 -25.43
C ARG A 347 -7.40 -26.44 -24.33
N LEU A 348 -7.37 -25.98 -23.08
CA LEU A 348 -6.98 -26.79 -21.93
C LEU A 348 -8.01 -27.90 -21.66
N VAL A 349 -9.31 -27.59 -21.76
CA VAL A 349 -10.38 -28.60 -21.66
C VAL A 349 -10.24 -29.66 -22.75
N ARG A 350 -10.03 -29.26 -24.01
CA ARG A 350 -9.84 -30.20 -25.12
C ARG A 350 -8.64 -31.12 -24.91
N TRP A 351 -7.52 -30.56 -24.46
CA TRP A 351 -6.32 -31.33 -24.13
C TRP A 351 -6.60 -32.33 -23.00
N PHE A 352 -7.20 -31.86 -21.93
CA PHE A 352 -7.46 -32.67 -20.74
C PHE A 352 -8.48 -33.79 -21.01
N ASP A 353 -9.53 -33.52 -21.79
CA ASP A 353 -10.49 -34.54 -22.22
C ASP A 353 -9.83 -35.64 -23.06
N ALA A 354 -8.92 -35.26 -23.98
CA ALA A 354 -8.14 -36.22 -24.76
C ALA A 354 -7.20 -37.05 -23.87
N MET A 355 -6.58 -36.40 -22.88
CA MET A 355 -5.71 -37.02 -21.88
C MET A 355 -6.47 -38.05 -21.03
N LEU A 356 -7.65 -37.70 -20.52
CA LEU A 356 -8.52 -38.62 -19.77
C LEU A 356 -8.94 -39.83 -20.63
N ARG A 357 -9.36 -39.60 -21.87
CA ARG A 357 -9.73 -40.69 -22.80
C ARG A 357 -8.56 -41.62 -23.10
N ARG A 358 -7.34 -41.09 -23.15
CA ARG A 358 -6.13 -41.87 -23.38
C ARG A 358 -5.72 -42.70 -22.16
N HIS A 359 -5.77 -42.12 -20.96
CA HIS A 359 -5.19 -42.75 -19.77
C HIS A 359 -6.19 -43.52 -18.91
N VAL A 360 -7.47 -43.12 -18.90
CA VAL A 360 -8.54 -43.76 -18.11
C VAL A 360 -9.81 -44.03 -18.94
N PRO A 361 -9.70 -44.71 -20.09
CA PRO A 361 -10.83 -44.91 -21.01
C PRO A 361 -12.02 -45.63 -20.38
N ALA A 362 -11.77 -46.59 -19.47
CA ALA A 362 -12.83 -47.33 -18.79
C ALA A 362 -13.67 -46.43 -17.88
N LEU A 363 -13.04 -45.49 -17.16
CA LEU A 363 -13.75 -44.56 -16.27
C LEU A 363 -14.61 -43.58 -17.08
N ILE A 364 -14.11 -43.13 -18.23
CA ILE A 364 -14.89 -42.31 -19.17
C ILE A 364 -16.08 -43.09 -19.73
N ALA A 365 -15.89 -44.36 -20.12
CA ALA A 365 -16.97 -45.19 -20.61
C ALA A 365 -18.07 -45.40 -19.55
N LEU A 366 -17.71 -45.61 -18.28
CA LEU A 366 -18.66 -45.69 -17.17
C LEU A 366 -19.41 -44.36 -16.98
N ALA A 367 -18.71 -43.22 -17.02
CA ALA A 367 -19.32 -41.90 -16.90
C ALA A 367 -20.29 -41.57 -18.04
N ASP A 368 -19.97 -42.01 -19.26
CA ASP A 368 -20.83 -41.85 -20.44
C ASP A 368 -22.04 -42.78 -20.34
N MET A 369 -21.84 -44.06 -19.98
CA MET A 369 -22.92 -45.04 -19.75
C MET A 369 -23.91 -44.58 -18.67
N ALA A 370 -23.42 -44.00 -17.57
CA ALA A 370 -24.25 -43.50 -16.48
C ALA A 370 -25.24 -42.40 -16.92
N ARG A 371 -24.96 -41.73 -18.05
CA ARG A 371 -25.76 -40.61 -18.59
C ARG A 371 -26.47 -40.94 -19.90
N ASP A 372 -26.21 -42.11 -20.47
CA ASP A 372 -26.79 -42.51 -21.75
C ASP A 372 -28.32 -42.67 -21.63
N PRO A 373 -29.13 -41.84 -22.32
CA PRO A 373 -30.58 -41.97 -22.30
C PRO A 373 -31.10 -43.31 -22.84
N GLN A 374 -30.30 -44.02 -23.64
CA GLN A 374 -30.64 -45.33 -24.19
C GLN A 374 -30.29 -46.49 -23.23
N ALA A 375 -29.47 -46.24 -22.20
CA ALA A 375 -29.15 -47.25 -21.19
C ALA A 375 -30.31 -47.47 -20.22
N THR A 376 -30.48 -48.72 -19.78
CA THR A 376 -31.51 -49.06 -18.78
C THR A 376 -31.21 -48.33 -17.46
N PRO A 377 -32.23 -48.00 -16.65
CA PRO A 377 -32.02 -47.37 -15.34
C PRO A 377 -31.04 -48.15 -14.43
N ALA A 378 -31.15 -49.48 -14.41
CA ALA A 378 -30.24 -50.33 -13.62
C ALA A 378 -28.78 -50.22 -14.09
N LEU A 379 -28.54 -50.21 -15.40
CA LEU A 379 -27.20 -50.07 -15.95
C LEU A 379 -26.59 -48.70 -15.63
N ARG A 380 -27.40 -47.63 -15.70
CA ARG A 380 -26.96 -46.27 -15.35
C ARG A 380 -26.56 -46.15 -13.88
N VAL A 381 -27.32 -46.76 -12.98
CA VAL A 381 -27.02 -46.78 -11.53
C VAL A 381 -25.70 -47.51 -11.28
N VAL A 382 -25.54 -48.72 -11.81
CA VAL A 382 -24.32 -49.51 -11.62
C VAL A 382 -23.10 -48.79 -12.21
N ALA A 383 -23.23 -48.20 -13.40
CA ALA A 383 -22.16 -47.45 -14.03
C ALA A 383 -21.79 -46.18 -13.22
N GLY A 384 -22.78 -45.49 -12.65
CA GLY A 384 -22.56 -44.32 -11.80
C GLY A 384 -21.85 -44.66 -10.49
N GLU A 385 -22.26 -45.72 -9.81
CA GLU A 385 -21.61 -46.19 -8.58
C GLU A 385 -20.16 -46.64 -8.83
N LEU A 386 -19.93 -47.38 -9.92
CA LEU A 386 -18.58 -47.78 -10.32
C LEU A 386 -17.73 -46.56 -10.68
N GLU A 387 -18.27 -45.58 -11.39
CA GLU A 387 -17.54 -44.35 -11.72
C GLU A 387 -17.17 -43.54 -10.46
N ALA A 388 -18.09 -43.39 -9.52
CA ALA A 388 -17.87 -42.68 -8.26
C ALA A 388 -16.80 -43.35 -7.38
N ALA A 389 -16.69 -44.68 -7.45
CA ALA A 389 -15.68 -45.46 -6.75
C ALA A 389 -14.36 -45.66 -7.53
N GLY A 390 -14.17 -44.95 -8.66
CA GLY A 390 -12.94 -45.03 -9.46
C GLY A 390 -12.78 -46.36 -10.22
N GLY A 391 -13.89 -47.02 -10.53
CA GLY A 391 -13.95 -48.33 -11.18
C GLY A 391 -13.87 -49.53 -10.23
N LEU A 392 -13.90 -49.28 -8.91
CA LEU A 392 -13.83 -50.32 -7.89
C LEU A 392 -15.23 -50.65 -7.36
N ALA A 393 -15.51 -51.93 -7.16
CA ALA A 393 -16.70 -52.37 -6.43
C ALA A 393 -16.29 -53.30 -5.27
N PRO A 394 -16.96 -53.19 -4.11
CA PRO A 394 -16.80 -54.19 -3.06
C PRO A 394 -17.23 -55.55 -3.60
N ARG A 395 -16.43 -56.58 -3.30
CA ARG A 395 -16.80 -57.97 -3.61
C ARG A 395 -18.05 -58.30 -2.79
N ILE A 396 -19.16 -58.61 -3.47
CA ILE A 396 -20.36 -59.14 -2.81
C ILE A 396 -19.99 -60.46 -2.12
N ALA A 397 -20.17 -60.54 -0.80
CA ALA A 397 -20.05 -61.80 -0.08
C ALA A 397 -21.25 -62.69 -0.47
N LEU A 398 -20.99 -63.81 -1.15
CA LEU A 398 -21.99 -64.79 -1.59
C LEU A 398 -22.58 -65.64 -0.44
N ARG A 399 -22.67 -65.09 0.78
CA ARG A 399 -23.23 -65.80 1.94
C ARG A 399 -24.21 -64.90 2.67
N GLU A 400 -25.48 -65.09 2.35
CA GLU A 400 -26.65 -65.09 3.24
C GLU A 400 -27.90 -64.97 2.36
N ALA A 401 -28.15 -66.04 1.61
CA ALA A 401 -29.46 -66.37 1.08
C ALA A 401 -29.71 -67.83 1.49
N GLU A 402 -30.06 -68.02 2.76
CA GLU A 402 -30.83 -69.17 3.25
C GLU A 402 -32.16 -68.65 3.81
#